data_AF-A0A2V8QER3-F1
#
_entry.id   AF-A0A2V8QER3-F1
#
_cell.length_a   1.000
_cell.length_b   1.000
_cell.length_c   1.000
_cell.angle_alpha   90.00
_cell.angle_beta   90.00
_cell.angle_gamma   90.00
#
_symmetry.space_group_name_H-M   'P 1'
#
loop_
_entity.id
_entity.type
_entity.pdbx_description
1 polymer ?
#
loop_
_entity_poly.entity_id
_entity_poly.type
_entity_poly.pdbx_seq_one_letter_code
_entity_poly.pdbx_strand_id
1 'polypeptide(L)'
;MNQIRAVVITVSDACAAGERKDESGAALVELLTELGAEIVAKVVVNDDLEPLAHKLRAYADLKHVNLIVTTGGTGFGHRDNTPEATLQAFEREAPGLAEAMRIQTLKNT
;
A
#
# COMPACT_ATOMS: atom_id res chain seq x y z
N MET A 1 23.54 -4.71 2.26
CA MET A 1 22.29 -4.33 1.58
C MET A 1 21.82 -3.01 2.17
N ASN A 2 21.31 -2.09 1.35
CA ASN A 2 20.68 -0.88 1.91
C ASN A 2 19.49 -1.29 2.79
N GLN A 3 19.33 -0.65 3.95
CA GLN A 3 18.18 -0.87 4.84
C GLN A 3 16.87 -0.56 4.11
N ILE A 4 15.88 -1.45 4.23
CA ILE A 4 14.52 -1.21 3.72
C ILE A 4 13.87 -0.17 4.63
N ARG A 5 13.31 0.88 4.03
CA ARG A 5 12.65 1.99 4.71
C ARG A 5 11.26 2.14 4.10
N ALA A 6 10.30 1.57 4.80
CA ALA A 6 8.98 1.28 4.28
C ALA A 6 7.93 2.26 4.79
N VAL A 7 6.97 2.59 3.92
CA VAL A 7 5.72 3.25 4.29
C VAL A 7 4.58 2.25 4.11
N VAL A 8 3.74 2.13 5.14
CA VAL A 8 2.50 1.34 5.09
C VAL A 8 1.32 2.30 4.93
N ILE A 9 0.52 2.08 3.90
CA ILE A 9 -0.68 2.88 3.61
C ILE A 9 -1.90 1.97 3.62
N THR A 10 -2.76 2.13 4.62
CA THR A 10 -4.09 1.52 4.61
C THR A 10 -5.05 2.43 3.85
N VAL A 11 -5.65 1.90 2.80
CA VAL A 11 -6.67 2.57 1.99
C VAL A 11 -8.04 2.03 2.40
N SER A 12 -8.79 2.81 3.17
CA SER A 12 -10.13 2.43 3.65
C SER A 12 -10.87 3.64 4.22
N ASP A 13 -12.03 3.95 3.64
CA ASP A 13 -12.91 5.00 4.15
C ASP A 13 -13.36 4.72 5.60
N ALA A 14 -13.71 3.46 5.92
CA ALA A 14 -14.15 3.09 7.26
C ALA A 14 -13.03 3.21 8.31
N CYS A 15 -11.79 2.83 7.96
CA CYS A 15 -10.65 3.04 8.86
C CYS A 15 -10.33 4.53 9.00
N ALA A 16 -10.39 5.30 7.92
CA ALA A 16 -10.13 6.74 7.93
C ALA A 16 -11.19 7.51 8.73
N ALA A 17 -12.45 7.06 8.71
CA ALA A 17 -13.54 7.58 9.53
C ALA A 17 -13.49 7.11 10.99
N GLY A 18 -12.59 6.18 11.34
CA GLY A 18 -12.49 5.61 12.68
C GLY A 18 -13.59 4.58 13.03
N GLU A 19 -14.37 4.15 12.04
CA GLU A 19 -15.44 3.16 12.19
C GLU A 19 -14.90 1.73 12.31
N ARG A 20 -13.70 1.49 11.75
CA ARG A 20 -13.00 0.21 11.80
C ARG A 20 -11.56 0.41 12.25
N LYS A 21 -11.04 -0.56 13.01
CA LYS A 21 -9.62 -0.60 13.37
C LYS A 21 -8.77 -1.05 12.18
N ASP A 22 -7.63 -0.39 11.99
CA ASP A 22 -6.65 -0.73 10.97
C ASP A 22 -5.77 -1.93 11.39
N GLU A 23 -6.38 -3.12 11.33
CA GLU A 23 -5.72 -4.41 11.62
C GLU A 23 -4.75 -4.79 10.49
N SER A 24 -5.12 -4.58 9.23
CA SER A 24 -4.30 -4.90 8.07
C SER A 24 -3.01 -4.09 8.04
N GLY A 25 -3.08 -2.78 8.30
CA GLY A 25 -1.89 -1.95 8.40
C GLY A 25 -1.02 -2.29 9.60
N ALA A 26 -1.60 -2.79 10.70
CA ALA A 26 -0.82 -3.30 11.84
C ALA A 26 -0.06 -4.58 11.46
N ALA A 27 -0.73 -5.54 10.82
CA ALA A 27 -0.11 -6.79 10.38
C ALA A 27 1.02 -6.56 9.36
N LEU A 28 0.85 -5.60 8.44
CA LEU A 28 1.93 -5.23 7.50
C LEU A 28 3.14 -4.62 8.21
N VAL A 29 2.93 -3.77 9.21
CA VAL A 29 4.03 -3.20 10.01
C VAL A 29 4.80 -4.30 10.74
N GLU A 30 4.10 -5.25 11.35
CA GLU A 30 4.73 -6.40 12.03
C GLU A 30 5.56 -7.23 11.04
N LEU A 31 4.96 -7.66 9.92
CA LEU A 31 5.64 -8.46 8.90
C LEU A 31 6.88 -7.77 8.33
N LEU A 32 6.79 -6.48 7.99
CA LEU A 32 7.92 -5.72 7.45
C LEU A 32 9.03 -5.54 8.50
N THR A 33 8.66 -5.33 9.76
CA THR A 33 9.63 -5.22 10.86
C THR A 33 10.36 -6.55 11.07
N GLU A 34 9.67 -7.69 11.01
CA GLU A 34 10.27 -9.02 11.08
C GLU A 34 11.25 -9.29 9.93
N LEU A 35 10.99 -8.72 8.75
CA LEU A 35 11.89 -8.75 7.59
C LEU A 35 13.08 -7.76 7.72
N GLY A 36 13.18 -7.03 8.83
CA GLY A 36 14.26 -6.08 9.11
C GLY A 36 14.08 -4.71 8.44
N ALA A 37 12.86 -4.36 8.03
CA ALA A 37 12.57 -3.03 7.52
C ALA A 37 12.39 -2.02 8.66
N GLU A 38 12.83 -0.78 8.42
CA GLU A 38 12.47 0.38 9.20
C GLU A 38 11.14 0.93 8.70
N ILE A 39 10.16 1.08 9.59
CA ILE A 39 8.87 1.69 9.25
C ILE A 39 8.99 3.21 9.37
N VAL A 40 9.05 3.90 8.23
CA VAL A 40 9.13 5.36 8.14
C VAL A 40 7.79 5.99 8.51
N ALA A 41 6.69 5.40 8.05
CA ALA A 41 5.34 5.86 8.35
C ALA A 41 4.32 4.72 8.23
N LYS A 42 3.28 4.81 9.05
CA LYS A 42 2.03 4.05 8.92
C LYS A 42 0.90 5.07 8.84
N VAL A 43 0.13 5.06 7.75
CA VAL A 43 -0.97 6.01 7.55
C VAL A 43 -2.23 5.32 7.05
N VAL A 44 -3.38 5.92 7.37
CA VAL A 44 -4.69 5.53 6.87
C VAL A 44 -5.20 6.66 5.97
N VAL A 45 -5.74 6.33 4.81
CA VAL A 45 -6.27 7.28 3.83
C VAL A 45 -7.60 6.76 3.25
N ASN A 46 -8.41 7.69 2.72
CA ASN A 46 -9.62 7.35 1.96
C ASN A 46 -9.26 6.75 0.59
N ASP A 47 -10.23 6.08 -0.03
CA ASP A 47 -10.09 5.44 -1.36
C ASP A 47 -10.33 6.42 -2.52
N ASP A 48 -10.06 7.70 -2.30
CA ASP A 48 -10.20 8.73 -3.33
C ASP A 48 -8.96 8.72 -4.24
N LEU A 49 -9.18 8.52 -5.54
CA LEU A 49 -8.13 8.35 -6.56
C LEU A 49 -7.03 9.40 -6.49
N GLU A 50 -7.37 10.68 -6.67
CA GLU A 50 -6.39 11.77 -6.76
C GLU A 50 -5.65 12.03 -5.43
N PRO A 51 -6.34 12.11 -4.27
CA PRO A 51 -5.67 12.16 -2.97
C PRO A 51 -4.71 10.99 -2.71
N LEU A 52 -5.10 9.76 -3.07
CA LEU A 52 -4.26 8.57 -2.90
C LEU A 52 -3.03 8.64 -3.81
N ALA A 53 -3.20 8.96 -5.09
CA ALA A 53 -2.08 9.10 -6.03
C ALA A 53 -1.10 10.19 -5.59
N HIS A 54 -1.61 11.33 -5.09
CA HIS A 54 -0.77 12.38 -4.52
C HIS A 54 0.00 11.88 -3.29
N LYS A 55 -0.64 11.10 -2.41
CA LYS A 55 0.01 10.56 -1.22
C LYS A 55 1.14 9.59 -1.58
N LEU A 56 0.90 8.71 -2.56
CA LEU A 56 1.90 7.77 -3.07
C LEU A 56 3.13 8.52 -3.62
N ARG A 57 2.92 9.54 -4.47
CA ARG A 57 4.00 10.39 -4.99
C ARG A 57 4.75 11.12 -3.87
N ALA A 58 4.04 11.71 -2.93
CA ALA A 58 4.66 12.45 -1.82
C ALA A 58 5.60 11.57 -0.98
N TYR A 59 5.26 10.30 -0.75
CA TYR A 59 6.15 9.37 -0.08
C TYR A 59 7.29 8.86 -0.97
N ALA A 60 7.01 8.63 -2.26
CA ALA A 60 8.03 8.19 -3.22
C ALA A 60 9.12 9.26 -3.42
N ASP A 61 8.77 10.55 -3.33
CA ASP A 61 9.70 11.68 -3.44
C ASP A 61 10.63 11.82 -2.21
N LEU A 62 10.34 11.15 -1.10
CA LEU A 62 11.21 11.14 0.07
C LEU A 62 12.45 10.30 -0.20
N LYS A 63 13.63 10.94 -0.27
CA LYS A 63 14.94 10.30 -0.51
C LYS A 63 15.27 9.13 0.44
N HIS A 64 14.60 9.04 1.58
CA HIS A 64 14.82 7.99 2.56
C HIS A 64 13.77 6.87 2.51
N VAL A 65 12.74 6.95 1.67
CA VAL A 65 11.77 5.86 1.46
C VAL A 65 12.21 5.05 0.24
N ASN A 66 12.15 3.72 0.34
CA ASN A 66 12.46 2.83 -0.78
C ASN A 66 11.46 1.68 -0.96
N LEU A 67 10.40 1.66 -0.15
CA LEU A 67 9.28 0.74 -0.27
C LEU A 67 8.00 1.43 0.20
N ILE A 68 6.94 1.32 -0.59
CA ILE A 68 5.58 1.68 -0.17
C ILE A 68 4.73 0.43 -0.34
N VAL A 69 3.99 0.05 0.70
CA VAL A 69 3.06 -1.08 0.67
C VAL A 69 1.67 -0.57 1.00
N THR A 70 0.72 -0.81 0.11
CA THR A 70 -0.69 -0.48 0.31
C THR A 70 -1.49 -1.70 0.76
N THR A 71 -2.59 -1.46 1.48
CA THR A 71 -3.60 -2.49 1.78
C THR A 71 -5.01 -1.89 1.69
N GLY A 72 -5.92 -2.60 1.02
CA GLY A 72 -7.27 -2.11 0.72
C GLY A 72 -7.38 -1.50 -0.69
N GLY A 73 -8.61 -1.33 -1.17
CA GLY A 73 -8.92 -0.62 -2.41
C GLY A 73 -8.51 -1.29 -3.72
N THR A 74 -8.30 -2.62 -3.75
CA THR A 74 -7.81 -3.37 -4.94
C THR A 74 -8.84 -4.34 -5.53
N GLY A 75 -10.10 -4.24 -5.12
CA GLY A 75 -11.20 -5.08 -5.62
C GLY A 75 -11.82 -4.58 -6.92
N PHE A 76 -13.11 -4.89 -7.11
CA PHE A 76 -13.92 -4.47 -8.26
C PHE A 76 -15.02 -3.45 -7.87
N GLY A 77 -14.98 -2.93 -6.65
CA GLY A 77 -15.90 -1.91 -6.17
C GLY A 77 -15.64 -0.56 -6.86
N HIS A 78 -16.69 0.24 -7.02
CA HIS A 78 -16.61 1.60 -7.58
C HIS A 78 -15.65 2.56 -6.87
N ARG A 79 -15.22 2.22 -5.64
CA ARG A 79 -14.23 2.99 -4.88
C ARG A 79 -12.87 2.32 -4.80
N ASP A 80 -12.69 1.10 -5.29
CA ASP A 80 -11.41 0.38 -5.25
C ASP A 80 -10.42 1.02 -6.25
N ASN A 81 -9.85 2.17 -5.88
CA ASN A 81 -9.04 3.01 -6.76
C ASN A 81 -7.53 2.83 -6.54
N THR A 82 -7.12 1.91 -5.67
CA THR A 82 -5.70 1.74 -5.32
C THR A 82 -4.84 1.33 -6.52
N PRO A 83 -5.26 0.40 -7.42
CA PRO A 83 -4.51 0.10 -8.64
C PRO A 83 -4.34 1.34 -9.53
N GLU A 84 -5.41 2.08 -9.80
CA GLU A 84 -5.43 3.27 -10.65
C GLU A 84 -4.56 4.40 -10.06
N ALA A 85 -4.65 4.63 -8.75
CA ALA A 85 -3.81 5.59 -8.05
C ALA A 85 -2.33 5.21 -8.11
N THR A 86 -2.04 3.90 -8.04
CA THR A 86 -0.67 3.37 -8.16
C THR A 86 -0.12 3.60 -9.57
N LEU A 87 -0.93 3.35 -10.61
CA LEU A 87 -0.56 3.62 -12.01
C LEU A 87 -0.19 5.10 -12.24
N GLN A 88 -0.82 6.03 -11.53
CA GLN A 88 -0.49 7.46 -11.59
C GLN A 88 0.78 7.87 -10.81
N ALA A 89 1.38 6.95 -10.05
CA ALA A 89 2.46 7.25 -9.10
C ALA A 89 3.80 6.60 -9.45
N PHE A 90 3.90 5.80 -10.52
CA PHE A 90 5.15 5.19 -10.97
C PHE A 90 5.51 5.54 -12.41
N GLU A 91 6.80 5.40 -12.74
CA GLU A 91 7.33 5.60 -14.10
C GLU A 91 7.45 4.31 -14.90
N ARG A 92 7.58 3.17 -14.21
CA ARG A 92 7.73 1.84 -14.82
C ARG A 92 7.06 0.77 -13.97
N GLU A 93 6.28 -0.07 -14.65
CA GLU A 93 5.57 -1.17 -14.02
C GLU A 93 6.47 -2.40 -13.85
N ALA A 94 6.19 -3.19 -12.81
CA ALA A 94 6.72 -4.54 -12.59
C ALA A 94 5.55 -5.55 -12.58
N PRO A 95 4.97 -5.90 -13.74
CA PRO A 95 3.71 -6.66 -13.81
C PRO A 95 3.80 -8.03 -13.14
N GLY A 96 4.99 -8.65 -13.12
CA GLY A 96 5.25 -9.94 -12.47
C GLY A 96 4.95 -9.97 -10.97
N LEU A 97 4.97 -8.82 -10.27
CA LEU A 97 4.55 -8.74 -8.87
C LEU A 97 3.05 -9.02 -8.72
N ALA A 98 2.24 -8.36 -9.54
CA ALA A 98 0.79 -8.53 -9.51
C ALA A 98 0.37 -9.93 -9.97
N GLU A 99 1.08 -10.50 -10.96
CA GLU A 99 0.89 -11.88 -11.40
C GLU A 99 1.20 -12.89 -10.29
N ALA A 100 2.35 -12.74 -9.62
CA ALA A 100 2.75 -13.62 -8.52
C ALA A 100 1.75 -13.57 -7.35
N MET A 101 1.27 -12.37 -6.98
CA MET A 101 0.24 -12.20 -5.94
C MET A 101 -1.06 -12.94 -6.29
N ARG A 102 -1.54 -12.82 -7.54
CA ARG A 102 -2.75 -13.52 -8.00
C ARG A 102 -2.56 -15.04 -8.03
N ILE A 103 -1.44 -15.52 -8.57
CA ILE A 103 -1.12 -16.96 -8.61
C ILE A 103 -1.04 -17.54 -7.20
N GLN A 104 -0.41 -16.83 -6.27
CA GLN A 104 -0.28 -17.30 -4.89
C GLN A 104 -1.63 -17.33 -4.19
N THR A 105 -2.47 -16.32 -4.40
CA THR A 105 -3.81 -16.25 -3.78
C THR A 105 -4.75 -17.31 -4.34
N LEU A 106 -4.65 -17.64 -5.64
CA LEU A 106 -5.43 -18.70 -6.28
C LEU A 106 -5.27 -20.06 -5.61
N LYS A 107 -4.13 -20.35 -4.96
CA LYS A 107 -3.90 -21.61 -4.23
C LYS A 107 -4.79 -21.77 -3.00
N ASN A 108 -5.40 -20.69 -2.52
CA ASN A 108 -6.23 -20.65 -1.32
C ASN A 108 -7.73 -20.57 -1.67
N THR A 109 -8.08 -20.67 -2.95
CA THR A 109 -9.46 -20.72 -3.47
C THR A 109 -9.77 -22.14 -3.94
#